data_AF-A0A3D4EC45-F1
#
_entry.id   AF-A0A3D4EC45-F1
#
_cell.length_a   1.000
_cell.length_b   1.000
_cell.length_c   1.000
_cell.angle_alpha   90.00
_cell.angle_beta   90.00
_cell.angle_gamma   90.00
#
_symmetry.space_group_name_H-M   'P 1'
#
loop_
_entity.id
_entity.type
_entity.pdbx_description
1 polymer ?
#
loop_
_entity_poly.entity_id
_entity_poly.type
_entity_poly.pdbx_seq_one_letter_code
_entity_poly.pdbx_strand_id
1 'polypeptide(L)'
;MEDNLKLEWGRKITGKLLEAWPKDENGELIEPVFLTHCMSFDMRDEMIVNLLNAYDIPCVRQYPADGDFGRLIIGMSGQGVDIYVPKTMYEDAVNLTEGSAEYEEL
;
A
#
# COMPACT_ATOMS: atom_id res chain seq x y z
N MET A 1 10.17 6.95 17.07
CA MET A 1 8.83 6.84 16.44
C MET A 1 8.88 5.91 15.22
N GLU A 2 10.00 5.86 14.50
CA GLU A 2 10.24 4.95 13.36
C GLU A 2 10.21 3.45 13.73
N ASP A 3 10.63 3.07 14.95
CA ASP A 3 10.61 1.66 15.39
C ASP A 3 9.20 1.08 15.52
N ASN A 4 8.22 1.92 15.89
CA ASN A 4 6.82 1.48 15.97
C ASN A 4 6.26 1.22 14.56
N LEU A 5 6.56 2.15 13.63
CA LEU A 5 6.17 2.01 12.23
C LEU A 5 6.77 0.73 11.61
N LYS A 6 8.05 0.44 11.89
CA LYS A 6 8.74 -0.81 11.50
C LYS A 6 8.05 -2.07 12.00
N LEU A 7 7.57 -2.07 13.23
CA LEU A 7 6.85 -3.20 13.81
C LEU A 7 5.43 -3.36 13.24
N GLU A 8 4.76 -2.25 12.92
CA GLU A 8 3.40 -2.27 12.37
C GLU A 8 3.35 -2.80 10.94
N TRP A 9 4.24 -2.33 10.06
CA TRP A 9 4.29 -2.88 8.71
C TRP A 9 4.92 -4.27 8.69
N GLY A 10 5.92 -4.56 9.51
CA GLY A 10 6.52 -5.90 9.62
C GLY A 10 5.52 -6.98 10.04
N ARG A 11 4.49 -6.63 10.80
CA ARG A 11 3.36 -7.52 11.12
C ARG A 11 2.35 -7.66 9.98
N LYS A 12 2.16 -6.61 9.17
CA LYS A 12 1.26 -6.61 8.02
C LYS A 12 1.86 -7.32 6.80
N ILE A 13 3.19 -7.29 6.65
CA ILE A 13 3.91 -8.08 5.65
C ILE A 13 4.03 -9.53 6.16
N THR A 14 3.09 -10.37 5.75
CA THR A 14 3.02 -11.77 6.18
C THR A 14 2.73 -12.72 5.01
N GLY A 15 3.15 -13.98 5.17
CA GLY A 15 2.93 -15.05 4.21
C GLY A 15 3.43 -14.70 2.82
N LYS A 16 2.53 -14.76 1.82
CA LYS A 16 2.87 -14.51 0.41
C LYS A 16 3.42 -13.11 0.15
N LEU A 17 3.00 -12.11 0.92
CA LEU A 17 3.49 -10.74 0.73
C LEU A 17 4.95 -10.62 1.19
N LEU A 18 5.35 -11.36 2.23
CA LEU A 18 6.75 -11.43 2.69
C LEU A 18 7.67 -12.07 1.66
N GLU A 19 7.15 -13.07 0.93
CA GLU A 19 7.90 -13.76 -0.12
C GLU A 19 8.07 -12.89 -1.37
N ALA A 20 7.05 -12.09 -1.71
CA ALA A 20 7.09 -11.14 -2.81
C ALA A 20 7.85 -9.85 -2.48
N TRP A 21 7.99 -9.49 -1.20
CA TRP A 21 8.63 -8.24 -0.80
C TRP A 21 10.12 -8.24 -1.11
N PRO A 22 10.65 -7.20 -1.80
CA PRO A 22 12.06 -7.15 -2.13
C PRO A 22 12.90 -6.97 -0.86
N LYS A 23 14.09 -7.58 -0.88
CA LYS A 23 15.07 -7.55 0.20
C LYS A 23 16.33 -6.82 -0.26
N ASP A 24 16.93 -6.09 0.65
CA ASP A 24 18.19 -5.40 0.43
C ASP A 24 19.38 -6.39 0.38
N GLU A 25 20.59 -5.91 0.06
CA GLU A 25 21.83 -6.70 0.00
C GLU A 25 22.12 -7.45 1.31
N ASN A 26 21.61 -6.95 2.44
CA ASN A 26 21.73 -7.56 3.76
C ASN A 26 20.69 -8.66 4.04
N GLY A 27 19.77 -8.91 3.10
CA GLY A 27 18.65 -9.85 3.28
C GLY A 27 17.50 -9.32 4.14
N GLU A 28 17.56 -8.05 4.53
CA GLU A 28 16.50 -7.34 5.26
C GLU A 28 15.41 -6.86 4.29
N LEU A 29 14.15 -6.86 4.73
CA LEU A 29 13.04 -6.35 3.94
C LEU A 29 13.23 -4.85 3.68
N ILE A 30 13.04 -4.43 2.44
CA ILE A 30 13.14 -3.03 2.07
C ILE A 30 12.04 -2.24 2.78
N GLU A 31 12.39 -1.07 3.31
CA GLU A 31 11.45 -0.22 4.03
C GLU A 31 10.25 0.17 3.12
N PRO A 32 9.00 0.03 3.60
CA PRO A 32 7.85 0.55 2.92
C PRO A 32 7.82 2.07 3.00
N VAL A 33 7.55 2.70 1.88
CA VAL A 33 7.33 4.14 1.75
C VAL A 33 5.88 4.40 1.35
N PHE A 34 5.33 5.51 1.86
CA PHE A 34 3.97 5.93 1.56
C PHE A 34 3.86 6.29 0.06
N LEU A 35 2.95 5.63 -0.64
CA LEU A 35 2.66 5.91 -2.05
C LEU A 35 1.53 6.93 -2.17
N THR A 36 0.36 6.59 -1.62
CA THR A 36 -0.85 7.39 -1.78
C THR A 36 -1.90 7.04 -0.72
N HIS A 37 -2.80 7.99 -0.47
CA HIS A 37 -3.96 7.83 0.39
C HIS A 37 -5.22 7.84 -0.46
N CYS A 38 -6.07 6.83 -0.30
CA CYS A 38 -7.34 6.73 -1.03
C CYS A 38 -8.50 6.53 -0.07
N MET A 39 -9.62 7.22 -0.35
CA MET A 39 -10.86 6.94 0.37
C MET A 39 -11.46 5.61 -0.11
N SER A 40 -11.84 4.74 0.82
CA SER A 40 -12.43 3.42 0.52
C SER A 40 -13.83 3.49 -0.13
N PHE A 41 -14.35 4.68 -0.39
CA PHE A 41 -15.68 4.87 -0.98
C PHE A 41 -15.71 4.69 -2.51
N ASP A 42 -14.56 4.79 -3.17
CA ASP A 42 -14.47 4.87 -4.65
C ASP A 42 -13.88 3.60 -5.29
N MET A 43 -13.63 2.52 -4.53
CA MET A 43 -12.88 1.32 -4.98
C MET A 43 -11.48 1.60 -5.56
N ARG A 44 -11.02 2.85 -5.49
CA ARG A 44 -9.73 3.31 -6.01
C ARG A 44 -8.56 2.56 -5.38
N ASP A 45 -8.68 2.18 -4.11
CA ASP A 45 -7.68 1.38 -3.43
C ASP A 45 -7.54 -0.02 -4.03
N GLU A 46 -8.65 -0.67 -4.39
CA GLU A 46 -8.60 -1.96 -5.08
C GLU A 46 -8.01 -1.83 -6.49
N MET A 47 -8.32 -0.75 -7.21
CA MET A 47 -7.75 -0.48 -8.54
C MET A 47 -6.23 -0.30 -8.48
N ILE A 48 -5.74 0.54 -7.56
CA ILE A 48 -4.30 0.78 -7.38
C ILE A 48 -3.59 -0.50 -6.95
N VAL A 49 -4.15 -1.25 -6.02
CA VAL A 49 -3.55 -2.52 -5.58
C VAL A 49 -3.52 -3.53 -6.72
N ASN A 50 -4.58 -3.65 -7.51
CA ASN A 50 -4.60 -4.55 -8.67
C ASN A 50 -3.59 -4.12 -9.73
N LEU A 51 -3.44 -2.82 -9.97
CA LEU A 51 -2.45 -2.28 -10.89
C LEU A 51 -1.04 -2.63 -10.42
N LEU A 52 -0.68 -2.29 -9.17
CA LEU A 52 0.63 -2.61 -8.61
C LEU A 52 0.91 -4.11 -8.66
N ASN A 53 -0.06 -4.95 -8.30
CA ASN A 53 0.06 -6.40 -8.33
C ASN A 53 0.21 -6.95 -9.76
N ALA A 54 -0.38 -6.31 -10.78
CA ALA A 54 -0.19 -6.69 -12.18
C ALA A 54 1.22 -6.41 -12.69
N TYR A 55 1.90 -5.42 -12.10
CA TYR A 55 3.30 -5.08 -12.36
C TYR A 55 4.28 -5.79 -11.42
N ASP A 56 3.81 -6.79 -10.66
CA ASP A 56 4.59 -7.53 -9.66
C ASP A 56 5.16 -6.64 -8.52
N ILE A 57 4.55 -5.46 -8.30
CA ILE A 57 4.94 -4.53 -7.24
C ILE A 57 4.13 -4.87 -5.98
N PRO A 58 4.79 -5.38 -4.91
CA PRO A 58 4.09 -5.69 -3.68
C PRO A 58 3.71 -4.40 -2.94
N CYS A 59 2.51 -4.37 -2.37
CA CYS A 59 2.02 -3.21 -1.62
C CYS A 59 1.36 -3.62 -0.29
N VAL A 60 1.53 -2.79 0.74
CA VAL A 60 0.89 -2.93 2.05
C VAL A 60 -0.23 -1.91 2.17
N ARG A 61 -1.39 -2.38 2.65
CA ARG A 61 -2.54 -1.53 2.99
C ARG A 61 -2.55 -1.27 4.50
N GLN A 62 -2.45 -0.01 4.89
CA GLN A 62 -2.65 0.43 6.26
C GLN A 62 -3.95 1.22 6.33
N TYR A 63 -4.80 0.86 7.28
CA TYR A 63 -6.03 1.59 7.54
C TYR A 63 -5.76 2.47 8.76
N PRO A 64 -5.67 3.80 8.60
CA PRO A 64 -5.41 4.69 9.72
C PRO A 64 -6.58 4.66 10.72
N ALA A 65 -6.26 4.86 12.00
CA ALA A 65 -7.17 4.72 13.14
C ALA A 65 -7.84 3.32 13.19
N ASP A 66 -8.99 3.16 13.84
CA ASP A 66 -9.78 1.92 13.84
C ASP A 66 -10.40 1.57 12.46
N GLY A 67 -9.85 2.08 11.36
CA GLY A 67 -10.33 1.81 10.00
C GLY A 67 -10.31 0.33 9.62
N ASP A 68 -9.40 -0.46 10.22
CA ASP A 68 -9.35 -1.92 10.06
C ASP A 68 -10.57 -2.60 10.71
N PHE A 69 -10.95 -2.15 11.92
CA PHE A 69 -12.14 -2.61 12.62
C PHE A 69 -13.43 -2.14 11.92
N GLY A 70 -13.46 -0.88 11.45
CA GLY A 70 -14.55 -0.34 10.65
C GLY A 70 -14.77 -1.13 9.36
N ARG A 71 -13.70 -1.50 8.66
CA ARG A 71 -13.76 -2.38 7.48
C ARG A 71 -14.28 -3.77 7.85
N LEU A 72 -13.84 -4.35 8.96
CA LEU A 72 -14.27 -5.67 9.39
C LEU A 72 -15.76 -5.71 9.78
N ILE A 73 -16.27 -4.68 10.45
CA ILE A 73 -17.64 -4.65 10.98
C ILE A 73 -18.65 -4.06 10.00
N ILE A 74 -18.29 -3.00 9.27
CA ILE A 74 -19.20 -2.21 8.41
C ILE A 74 -18.88 -2.41 6.92
N GLY A 75 -17.78 -3.08 6.59
CA GLY A 75 -17.33 -3.29 5.20
C GLY A 75 -16.58 -2.11 4.61
N MET A 76 -16.37 -1.02 5.36
CA MET A 76 -15.76 0.22 4.87
C MET A 76 -14.86 0.85 5.94
N SER A 77 -13.69 1.37 5.54
CA SER A 77 -12.89 2.24 6.41
C SER A 77 -13.35 3.68 6.23
N GLY A 78 -13.94 4.27 7.27
CA GLY A 78 -14.38 5.68 7.25
C GLY A 78 -13.23 6.70 7.17
N GLN A 79 -11.98 6.25 7.33
CA GLN A 79 -10.78 7.07 7.22
C GLN A 79 -9.98 6.77 5.94
N GLY A 80 -10.48 5.91 5.05
CA GLY A 80 -9.75 5.49 3.87
C GLY A 80 -8.64 4.49 4.17
N VAL A 81 -7.70 4.40 3.25
CA VAL A 81 -6.57 3.46 3.28
C VAL A 81 -5.32 4.13 2.74
N ASP A 82 -4.23 3.94 3.47
CA ASP A 82 -2.89 4.30 3.08
C ASP A 82 -2.23 3.12 2.38
N ILE A 83 -1.68 3.36 1.20
CA ILE A 83 -0.98 2.35 0.41
C ILE A 83 0.52 2.62 0.50
N TYR A 84 1.26 1.58 0.85
CA TYR A 84 2.72 1.61 0.96
C TYR A 84 3.35 0.62 -0.01
N VAL A 85 4.50 0.98 -0.56
CA VAL A 85 5.29 0.17 -1.50
C VAL A 85 6.75 0.11 -1.04
N PRO A 86 7.54 -0.90 -1.43
CA PRO A 86 8.96 -0.91 -1.10
C PRO A 86 9.67 0.29 -1.73
N LYS A 87 10.55 0.93 -0.96
CA LYS A 87 11.29 2.13 -1.38
C LYS A 87 12.01 2.00 -2.72
N THR A 88 12.51 0.82 -3.07
CA THR A 88 13.17 0.56 -4.35
C THR A 88 12.24 0.54 -5.56
N MET A 89 10.94 0.33 -5.36
CA MET A 89 9.92 0.32 -6.42
C MET A 89 8.99 1.54 -6.32
N TYR A 90 9.31 2.51 -5.46
CA TYR A 90 8.49 3.70 -5.24
C TYR A 90 8.31 4.51 -6.52
N GLU A 91 9.39 4.77 -7.25
CA GLU A 91 9.35 5.56 -8.47
C GLU A 91 8.46 4.92 -9.55
N ASP A 92 8.56 3.59 -9.69
CA ASP A 92 7.73 2.80 -10.61
C ASP A 92 6.25 2.85 -10.19
N ALA A 93 5.97 2.64 -8.90
CA ALA A 93 4.62 2.71 -8.35
C ALA A 93 3.99 4.10 -8.52
N VAL A 94 4.76 5.17 -8.27
CA VAL A 94 4.31 6.56 -8.49
C VAL A 94 3.94 6.75 -9.95
N ASN A 95 4.83 6.38 -10.88
CA ASN A 95 4.59 6.53 -12.31
C ASN A 95 3.35 5.76 -12.78
N LEU A 96 3.06 4.59 -12.21
CA LEU A 96 1.85 3.83 -12.50
C LEU A 96 0.59 4.50 -11.95
N THR A 97 0.65 5.03 -10.73
CA THR A 97 -0.50 5.69 -10.11
C THR A 97 -0.79 7.07 -10.69
N GLU A 98 0.23 7.84 -11.06
CA GLU A 98 0.10 9.14 -11.72
C GLU A 98 -0.26 8.97 -13.22
N GLY A 99 0.28 7.94 -13.89
CA GLY A 99 -0.10 7.61 -15.27
C GLY A 99 -1.57 7.18 -15.42
N SER A 100 -2.21 6.72 -14.34
CA SER A 100 -3.65 6.46 -14.30
C SER A 100 -4.50 7.69 -13.96
N ALA A 101 -3.87 8.84 -13.68
CA ALA A 101 -4.52 10.09 -13.30
C ALA A 101 -4.61 11.12 -14.45
N GLU A 102 -4.45 10.71 -15.71
CA GLU A 102 -4.95 11.50 -16.84
C GLU A 102 -6.48 11.33 -16.96
N TYR A 103 -7.22 11.93 -16.03
CA TYR A 103 -8.60 12.32 -16.28
C TYR A 103 -8.55 13.73 -16.87
N GLU A 104 -8.47 13.78 -18.21
CA GLU A 104 -8.75 15.00 -18.97
C GLU A 104 -10.19 15.43 -18.65
N GLU A 105 -10.33 16.52 -17.89
CA GLU A 105 -11.61 17.21 -17.67
C GLU A 105 -12.13 17.69 -19.05
N LEU A 106 -13.06 16.92 -19.64
CA LEU A 106 -13.86 17.30 -20.82
C LEU A 106 -15.24 17.79 -20.41
#